data_AF-A0A2X4XVC3-F1
#
_entry.id   AF-A0A2X4XVC3-F1
#
_cell.length_a   1.000
_cell.length_b   1.000
_cell.length_c   1.000
_cell.angle_alpha   90.00
_cell.angle_beta   90.00
_cell.angle_gamma   90.00
#
_symmetry.space_group_name_H-M   'P 1'
#
loop_
_entity.id
_entity.type
_entity.pdbx_description
1 polymer ?
#
loop_
_entity_poly.entity_id
_entity_poly.type
_entity_poly.pdbx_seq_one_letter_code
_entity_poly.pdbx_strand_id
1 'polypeptide(L)'
;MSSPDEIDTTENITLNDAFRQLDIGELENLGKDDFILVGLYVQVYNFMDFNIQRLYAFLSSMPSFNAPKISGKLSIHRMIDAIKDNCAPYMTEKALNAFRADLDEIKRCRPQRNLLAHFAAKRLPNRDAIVLLNANPTDYRNILKTPGAVSYTVQELSNLRSLIDHMQKYEKRLAVTCSALIDTIVRLREE
;
A
#
# COMPACT_ATOMS: atom_id res chain seq x y z
N MET A 1 -57.98 7.27 5.01
CA MET A 1 -56.99 7.74 4.02
C MET A 1 -56.03 8.61 4.79
N SER A 2 -54.83 8.11 5.07
CA SER A 2 -53.82 8.76 5.90
C SER A 2 -52.69 9.30 5.02
N SER A 3 -52.16 10.46 5.41
CA SER A 3 -51.20 11.34 4.71
C SER A 3 -49.91 10.62 4.26
N PRO A 4 -49.28 11.03 3.14
CA PRO A 4 -47.96 10.58 2.70
C PRO A 4 -46.81 11.30 3.45
N ASP A 5 -46.94 11.46 4.76
CA ASP A 5 -45.87 11.95 5.64
C ASP A 5 -45.27 10.74 6.37
N GLU A 6 -44.27 10.10 5.76
CA GLU A 6 -43.25 9.26 6.41
C GLU A 6 -42.38 8.63 5.31
N ILE A 7 -41.57 9.45 4.63
CA ILE A 7 -40.36 8.95 3.96
C ILE A 7 -39.19 9.55 4.72
N ASP A 8 -38.70 8.72 5.64
CA ASP A 8 -37.47 8.81 6.42
C ASP A 8 -36.34 9.50 5.65
N THR A 9 -36.07 10.76 6.02
CA THR A 9 -34.89 11.51 5.60
C THR A 9 -33.67 10.99 6.35
N THR A 10 -33.19 9.81 5.98
CA THR A 10 -31.84 9.38 6.38
C THR A 10 -30.83 10.15 5.52
N GLU A 11 -30.37 11.30 6.01
CA GLU A 11 -29.23 11.99 5.41
C GLU A 11 -28.07 11.00 5.23
N ASN A 12 -27.61 10.80 4.00
CA ASN A 12 -26.41 10.00 3.72
C ASN A 12 -25.17 10.75 4.25
N ILE A 13 -24.94 10.69 5.57
CA ILE A 13 -23.77 11.26 6.22
C ILE A 13 -22.53 10.52 5.70
N THR A 14 -21.58 11.25 5.10
CA THR A 14 -20.31 10.67 4.66
C THR A 14 -19.47 10.23 5.85
N LEU A 15 -18.56 9.28 5.69
CA LEU A 15 -17.70 8.83 6.79
C LEU A 15 -16.85 9.95 7.40
N ASN A 16 -16.46 10.94 6.58
CA ASN A 16 -15.74 12.10 7.07
C ASN A 16 -16.63 13.00 7.92
N ASP A 17 -17.90 13.16 7.54
CA ASP A 17 -18.84 13.97 8.31
C ASP A 17 -19.23 13.26 9.61
N ALA A 18 -19.39 11.94 9.57
CA ALA A 18 -19.57 11.12 10.77
C ALA A 18 -18.39 11.26 11.74
N PHE A 19 -17.15 11.23 11.25
CA PHE A 19 -15.97 11.44 12.09
C PHE A 19 -15.89 12.87 12.66
N ARG A 20 -16.25 13.90 11.87
CA ARG A 20 -16.20 15.30 12.30
C ARG A 20 -17.18 15.65 13.41
N GLN A 21 -18.20 14.83 13.62
CA GLN A 21 -19.17 14.98 14.69
C GLN A 21 -18.72 14.35 16.01
N LEU A 22 -17.57 13.67 16.03
CA LEU A 22 -17.06 12.92 17.17
C LEU A 22 -15.78 13.54 17.74
N ASP A 23 -15.62 13.47 19.05
CA ASP A 23 -14.35 13.63 19.73
C ASP A 23 -13.51 12.34 19.61
N ILE A 24 -12.18 12.48 19.62
CA ILE A 24 -11.25 11.33 19.49
C ILE A 24 -11.50 10.26 20.57
N GLY A 25 -11.95 10.67 21.77
CA GLY A 25 -12.26 9.77 22.88
C GLY A 25 -13.50 8.89 22.65
N GLU A 26 -14.35 9.25 21.68
CA GLU A 26 -15.57 8.51 21.32
C GLU A 26 -15.32 7.41 20.28
N LEU A 27 -14.08 7.32 19.75
CA LEU A 27 -13.72 6.27 18.80
C LEU A 27 -13.57 4.91 19.49
N GLU A 28 -14.07 3.88 18.83
CA GLU A 28 -14.01 2.51 19.32
C GLU A 28 -12.60 1.90 19.14
N ASN A 29 -12.26 0.95 20.00
CA ASN A 29 -11.07 0.12 19.80
C ASN A 29 -11.25 -0.75 18.55
N LEU A 30 -10.12 -1.06 17.90
CA LEU A 30 -10.14 -2.05 16.82
C LEU A 30 -10.57 -3.41 17.34
N GLY A 31 -11.44 -4.07 16.58
CA GLY A 31 -11.77 -5.47 16.80
C GLY A 31 -10.67 -6.40 16.30
N LYS A 32 -10.78 -7.69 16.64
CA LYS A 32 -9.84 -8.72 16.16
C LYS A 32 -9.76 -8.75 14.62
N ASP A 33 -10.91 -8.67 13.95
CA ASP A 33 -10.96 -8.73 12.49
C ASP A 33 -10.33 -7.49 11.85
N ASP A 34 -10.42 -6.32 12.48
CA ASP A 34 -9.77 -5.10 12.01
C ASP A 34 -8.25 -5.24 12.08
N PHE A 35 -7.73 -5.78 13.19
CA PHE A 35 -6.31 -6.09 13.33
C PHE A 35 -5.84 -7.11 12.27
N ILE A 36 -6.66 -8.10 11.95
CA ILE A 36 -6.35 -9.07 10.89
C ILE A 36 -6.25 -8.37 9.54
N LEU A 37 -7.21 -7.51 9.18
CA LEU A 37 -7.18 -6.80 7.89
C LEU A 37 -5.97 -5.88 7.77
N VAL A 38 -5.71 -5.07 8.79
CA VAL A 38 -4.55 -4.17 8.83
C VAL A 38 -3.25 -5.00 8.71
N GLY A 39 -3.13 -6.05 9.53
CA GLY A 39 -1.97 -6.94 9.55
C GLY A 39 -1.73 -7.63 8.22
N LEU A 40 -2.77 -8.17 7.58
CA LEU A 40 -2.69 -8.82 6.27
C LEU A 40 -2.12 -7.87 5.22
N TYR A 41 -2.68 -6.66 5.11
CA TYR A 41 -2.22 -5.71 4.11
C TYR A 41 -0.76 -5.29 4.32
N VAL A 42 -0.38 -5.06 5.58
CA VAL A 42 1.01 -4.73 5.94
C VAL A 42 1.94 -5.88 5.59
N GLN A 43 1.59 -7.13 5.89
CA GLN A 43 2.44 -8.29 5.65
C GLN A 43 2.60 -8.62 4.16
N VAL A 44 1.52 -8.50 3.37
CA VAL A 44 1.58 -8.63 1.89
C VAL A 44 2.64 -7.68 1.32
N TYR A 45 2.67 -6.43 1.80
CA TYR A 45 3.68 -5.45 1.39
C TYR A 45 5.07 -5.70 1.96
N ASN A 46 5.20 -6.23 3.16
CA ASN A 46 6.50 -6.60 3.70
C ASN A 46 7.17 -7.67 2.84
N PHE A 47 6.41 -8.67 2.38
CA PHE A 47 6.94 -9.72 1.51
C PHE A 47 7.25 -9.20 0.09
N MET A 48 6.43 -8.30 -0.46
CA MET A 48 6.75 -7.61 -1.71
C MET A 48 8.02 -6.76 -1.60
N ASP A 49 8.14 -5.94 -0.56
CA ASP A 49 9.32 -5.11 -0.30
C ASP A 49 10.58 -5.98 -0.15
N PHE A 50 10.48 -7.12 0.54
CA PHE A 50 11.56 -8.10 0.64
C PHE A 50 12.00 -8.60 -0.75
N ASN A 51 11.05 -9.00 -1.61
CA ASN A 51 11.38 -9.51 -2.95
C ASN A 51 11.97 -8.43 -3.87
N ILE A 52 11.51 -7.19 -3.77
CA ILE A 52 12.11 -6.04 -4.45
C ILE A 52 13.54 -5.83 -3.98
N GLN A 53 13.79 -5.81 -2.66
CA GLN A 53 15.12 -5.66 -2.10
C GLN A 53 16.06 -6.80 -2.51
N ARG A 54 15.56 -8.04 -2.49
CA ARG A 54 16.30 -9.24 -2.91
C ARG A 54 16.74 -9.14 -4.37
N LEU A 55 15.81 -8.82 -5.27
CA LEU A 55 16.13 -8.67 -6.70
C LEU A 55 17.08 -7.49 -6.94
N TYR A 56 16.82 -6.35 -6.30
CA TYR A 56 17.70 -5.19 -6.38
C TYR A 56 19.12 -5.53 -5.93
N ALA A 57 19.28 -6.18 -4.78
CA ALA A 57 20.59 -6.56 -4.24
C ALA A 57 21.34 -7.46 -5.24
N PHE A 58 20.65 -8.46 -5.80
CA PHE A 58 21.24 -9.33 -6.81
C PHE A 58 21.69 -8.56 -8.06
N LEU A 59 20.80 -7.76 -8.66
CA LEU A 59 21.13 -6.95 -9.84
C LEU A 59 22.27 -5.97 -9.53
N SER A 60 22.25 -5.32 -8.37
CA SER A 60 23.29 -4.35 -7.98
C SER A 60 24.69 -4.93 -7.80
N SER A 61 24.80 -6.25 -7.65
CA SER A 61 26.09 -6.95 -7.64
C SER A 61 26.68 -7.15 -9.04
N MET A 62 25.92 -6.86 -10.10
CA MET A 62 26.36 -7.07 -11.48
C MET A 62 27.13 -5.87 -12.02
N PRO A 63 28.20 -6.08 -12.80
CA PRO A 63 28.95 -4.99 -13.43
C PRO A 63 28.12 -4.15 -14.40
N SER A 64 27.09 -4.73 -15.02
CA SER A 64 26.19 -4.07 -15.98
C SER A 64 25.09 -3.22 -15.31
N PHE A 65 24.97 -3.26 -13.98
CA PHE A 65 23.88 -2.59 -13.29
C PHE A 65 24.11 -1.09 -13.19
N ASN A 66 23.17 -0.33 -13.74
CA ASN A 66 23.16 1.11 -13.62
C ASN A 66 22.58 1.51 -12.26
N ALA A 67 23.46 1.58 -11.26
CA ALA A 67 23.07 1.98 -9.91
C ALA A 67 22.57 3.44 -9.88
N PRO A 68 21.45 3.72 -9.19
CA PRO A 68 20.98 5.08 -9.04
C PRO A 68 21.97 5.90 -8.20
N LYS A 69 22.35 7.09 -8.68
CA LYS A 69 23.27 8.00 -7.98
C LYS A 69 22.55 8.67 -6.80
N ILE A 70 22.85 8.28 -5.57
CA ILE A 70 22.13 8.77 -4.38
C ILE A 70 23.06 8.94 -3.18
N SER A 71 22.86 10.01 -2.41
CA SER A 71 23.33 10.14 -1.03
C SER A 71 22.26 9.63 -0.05
N GLY A 72 22.60 8.64 0.78
CA GLY A 72 21.73 8.11 1.85
C GLY A 72 20.98 6.80 1.53
N LYS A 73 20.02 6.42 2.39
CA LYS A 73 19.30 5.14 2.30
C LYS A 73 18.38 5.11 1.08
N LEU A 74 18.54 4.09 0.23
CA LEU A 74 17.72 3.88 -0.95
C LEU A 74 16.28 3.49 -0.57
N SER A 75 15.30 4.17 -1.14
CA SER A 75 13.87 3.87 -0.93
C SER A 75 13.39 2.77 -1.88
N ILE A 76 12.37 2.01 -1.46
CA ILE A 76 11.71 0.99 -2.31
C ILE A 76 11.27 1.57 -3.66
N HIS A 77 10.75 2.79 -3.69
CA HIS A 77 10.31 3.43 -4.93
C HIS A 77 11.45 3.56 -5.94
N ARG A 78 12.65 3.93 -5.46
CA ARG A 78 13.84 4.04 -6.32
C ARG A 78 14.43 2.68 -6.66
N MET A 79 14.32 1.68 -5.78
CA MET A 79 14.68 0.29 -6.10
C MET A 79 13.83 -0.24 -7.25
N ILE A 80 12.51 0.00 -7.20
CA ILE A 80 11.57 -0.37 -8.27
C ILE A 80 12.00 0.26 -9.59
N ASP A 81 12.26 1.57 -9.60
CA ASP A 81 12.65 2.27 -10.83
C ASP A 81 13.95 1.69 -11.42
N ALA A 82 14.96 1.46 -10.58
CA ALA A 82 16.22 0.85 -11.02
C ALA A 82 16.03 -0.59 -11.53
N ILE A 83 15.18 -1.40 -10.91
CA ILE A 83 14.85 -2.75 -11.40
C ILE A 83 14.24 -2.67 -12.80
N LYS A 84 13.26 -1.78 -13.02
CA LYS A 84 12.58 -1.64 -14.31
C LYS A 84 13.54 -1.32 -15.45
N ASP A 85 14.59 -0.55 -15.18
CA ASP A 85 15.58 -0.13 -16.18
C ASP A 85 16.61 -1.21 -16.48
N ASN A 86 16.93 -2.08 -15.52
CA ASN A 86 18.03 -3.05 -15.64
C ASN A 86 17.58 -4.48 -15.98
N CYS A 87 16.27 -4.78 -16.01
CA CYS A 87 15.77 -6.13 -16.32
C CYS A 87 15.56 -6.40 -17.82
N ALA A 88 15.59 -5.37 -18.67
CA ALA A 88 15.26 -5.49 -20.09
C ALA A 88 16.10 -6.53 -20.87
N PRO A 89 17.42 -6.68 -20.64
CA PRO A 89 18.23 -7.66 -21.36
C PRO A 89 17.86 -9.13 -21.08
N TYR A 90 17.11 -9.40 -20.01
CA TYR A 90 16.89 -10.74 -19.48
C TYR A 90 15.45 -11.23 -19.62
N MET A 91 14.61 -10.44 -20.31
CA MET A 91 13.18 -10.71 -20.45
C MET A 91 12.73 -10.44 -21.89
N THR A 92 11.72 -11.18 -22.34
CA THR A 92 11.00 -10.80 -23.56
C THR A 92 10.26 -9.47 -23.35
N GLU A 93 10.03 -8.70 -24.41
CA GLU A 93 9.33 -7.41 -24.32
C GLU A 93 7.95 -7.54 -23.62
N LYS A 94 7.18 -8.59 -23.96
CA LYS A 94 5.89 -8.86 -23.32
C LYS A 94 6.02 -9.11 -21.82
N ALA A 95 7.00 -9.92 -21.40
CA ALA A 95 7.24 -10.22 -19.99
C ALA A 95 7.75 -8.98 -19.23
N LEU A 96 8.64 -8.21 -19.84
CA LEU A 96 9.15 -6.95 -19.29
C LEU A 96 8.04 -5.95 -19.06
N ASN A 97 7.13 -5.76 -20.03
CA ASN A 97 6.03 -4.82 -19.91
C ASN A 97 5.03 -5.25 -18.81
N ALA A 98 4.71 -6.54 -18.73
CA ALA A 98 3.87 -7.07 -17.65
C ALA A 98 4.53 -6.87 -16.27
N PHE A 99 5.83 -7.16 -16.16
CA PHE A 99 6.56 -6.99 -14.91
C PHE A 99 6.65 -5.51 -14.48
N ARG A 100 6.88 -4.60 -15.43
CA ARG A 100 6.87 -3.15 -15.19
C ARG A 100 5.51 -2.67 -14.70
N ALA A 101 4.42 -3.14 -15.30
CA ALA A 101 3.06 -2.81 -14.87
C ALA A 101 2.76 -3.32 -13.46
N ASP A 102 3.19 -4.55 -13.13
CA ASP A 102 3.06 -5.09 -11.78
C ASP A 102 3.82 -4.22 -10.75
N LEU A 103 5.05 -3.82 -11.06
CA LEU A 103 5.85 -2.95 -10.19
C LEU A 103 5.24 -1.55 -10.00
N ASP A 104 4.65 -0.98 -11.06
CA ASP A 104 3.97 0.32 -10.99
C ASP A 104 2.73 0.27 -10.12
N GLU A 105 1.95 -0.82 -10.19
CA GLU A 105 0.79 -1.00 -9.34
C GLU A 105 1.18 -1.17 -7.86
N ILE A 106 2.21 -1.97 -7.58
CA ILE A 106 2.76 -2.11 -6.22
C ILE A 106 3.19 -0.74 -5.67
N LYS A 107 3.91 0.04 -6.48
CA LYS A 107 4.38 1.39 -6.14
C LYS A 107 3.21 2.33 -5.85
N ARG A 108 2.16 2.29 -6.68
CA ARG A 108 0.95 3.13 -6.56
C ARG A 108 0.19 2.88 -5.27
N CYS A 109 0.02 1.61 -4.87
CA CYS A 109 -0.74 1.24 -3.68
C CYS A 109 0.08 1.33 -2.38
N ARG A 110 1.42 1.41 -2.46
CA ARG A 110 2.32 1.44 -1.30
C ARG A 110 2.04 2.53 -0.26
N PRO A 111 1.63 3.77 -0.61
CA PRO A 111 1.30 4.79 0.39
C PRO A 111 0.25 4.34 1.40
N GLN A 112 -0.73 3.52 0.97
CA GLN A 112 -1.74 2.97 1.86
C GLN A 112 -1.12 2.09 2.95
N ARG A 113 -0.09 1.32 2.60
CA ARG A 113 0.62 0.49 3.58
C ARG A 113 1.30 1.36 4.63
N ASN A 114 1.90 2.48 4.21
CA ASN A 114 2.60 3.38 5.13
C ASN A 114 1.62 3.99 6.14
N LEU A 115 0.42 4.37 5.70
CA LEU A 115 -0.63 4.85 6.60
C LEU A 115 -0.96 3.77 7.64
N LEU A 116 -1.28 2.56 7.19
CA LEU A 116 -1.68 1.45 8.06
C LEU A 116 -0.57 0.97 9.01
N ALA A 117 0.70 1.08 8.62
CA ALA A 117 1.83 0.63 9.43
C ALA A 117 2.33 1.66 10.46
N HIS A 118 2.02 2.95 10.27
CA HIS A 118 2.62 4.03 11.06
C HIS A 118 1.60 4.91 11.79
N PHE A 119 0.31 4.86 11.42
CA PHE A 119 -0.71 5.70 12.03
C PHE A 119 -1.40 4.95 13.17
N ALA A 120 -1.87 5.69 14.17
CA ALA A 120 -2.79 5.14 15.16
C ALA A 120 -4.13 4.84 14.49
N ALA A 121 -4.71 3.69 14.78
CA ALA A 121 -5.95 3.25 14.15
C ALA A 121 -7.04 3.01 15.20
N LYS A 122 -8.25 3.50 14.91
CA LYS A 122 -9.46 3.30 15.73
C LYS A 122 -10.65 3.02 14.82
N ARG A 123 -11.68 2.37 15.36
CA ARG A 123 -12.91 2.09 14.62
C ARG A 123 -13.88 3.27 14.74
N LEU A 124 -14.53 3.61 13.64
CA LEU A 124 -15.61 4.60 13.63
C LEU A 124 -16.89 3.93 14.17
N PRO A 125 -17.53 4.47 15.23
CA PRO A 125 -18.68 3.83 15.86
C PRO A 125 -19.82 3.52 14.88
N ASN A 126 -20.40 2.32 15.00
CA ASN A 126 -21.52 1.85 14.16
C ASN A 126 -21.25 1.88 12.64
N ARG A 127 -19.99 1.88 12.21
CA ARG A 127 -19.60 1.90 10.79
C ARG A 127 -18.58 0.80 10.50
N ASP A 128 -18.57 0.29 9.27
CA ASP A 128 -17.53 -0.62 8.77
C ASP A 128 -16.30 0.16 8.25
N ALA A 129 -15.75 1.00 9.12
CA ALA A 129 -14.67 1.93 8.79
C ALA A 129 -13.71 2.13 9.96
N ILE A 130 -12.47 2.45 9.62
CA ILE A 130 -11.43 2.85 10.58
C ILE A 130 -10.98 4.28 10.30
N VAL A 131 -10.54 4.96 11.34
CA VAL A 131 -9.88 6.25 11.28
C VAL A 131 -8.40 6.04 11.57
N LEU A 132 -7.55 6.53 10.68
CA LEU A 132 -6.10 6.54 10.84
C LEU A 132 -5.67 7.95 11.23
N LEU A 133 -4.95 8.07 12.35
CA LEU A 133 -4.61 9.31 13.03
C LEU A 133 -3.08 9.46 13.16
N ASN A 134 -2.56 10.65 12.90
CA ASN A 134 -1.16 10.99 13.17
C ASN A 134 -1.02 12.46 13.64
N ALA A 135 -0.26 12.67 14.72
CA ALA A 135 -0.01 13.99 15.31
C ALA A 135 1.31 14.62 14.85
N ASN A 136 2.12 13.94 14.03
CA ASN A 136 3.43 14.43 13.62
C ASN A 136 3.34 15.38 12.39
N PRO A 137 3.68 16.67 12.54
CA PRO A 137 3.57 17.65 11.44
C PRO A 137 4.61 17.46 10.33
N THR A 138 5.73 16.76 10.56
CA THR A 138 6.74 16.51 9.52
C THR A 138 6.38 15.38 8.56
N ASP A 139 5.44 14.51 8.93
CA ASP A 139 5.11 13.33 8.11
C ASP A 139 4.27 13.66 6.87
N TYR A 140 3.57 14.80 6.79
CA TYR A 140 2.64 15.04 5.68
C TYR A 140 2.43 16.51 5.28
N ARG A 141 2.95 16.88 4.09
CA ARG A 141 2.58 18.14 3.39
C ARG A 141 1.41 17.99 2.40
N ASN A 142 0.95 16.79 2.02
CA ASN A 142 0.23 16.65 0.73
C ASN A 142 -1.09 15.85 0.68
N ILE A 143 -1.65 15.23 1.74
CA ILE A 143 -2.80 14.30 1.54
C ILE A 143 -3.99 14.45 2.52
N LEU A 144 -3.89 15.13 3.67
CA LEU A 144 -4.90 15.01 4.74
C LEU A 144 -5.62 16.32 5.08
N LYS A 145 -6.92 16.23 5.38
CA LYS A 145 -7.76 17.33 5.90
C LYS A 145 -7.63 17.38 7.44
N THR A 146 -7.56 18.56 8.04
CA THR A 146 -7.31 18.76 9.49
C THR A 146 -8.58 19.12 10.27
N PRO A 147 -8.89 18.43 11.37
CA PRO A 147 -9.68 18.91 12.49
C PRO A 147 -8.74 18.99 13.71
N GLY A 148 -8.31 20.20 14.07
CA GLY A 148 -7.43 20.43 15.23
C GLY A 148 -5.95 20.02 15.01
N ALA A 149 -5.33 19.44 16.05
CA ALA A 149 -3.88 19.17 16.14
C ALA A 149 -3.42 17.83 15.53
N VAL A 150 -4.31 17.10 14.84
CA VAL A 150 -4.04 15.74 14.33
C VAL A 150 -4.50 15.65 12.87
N SER A 151 -3.69 15.02 12.03
CA SER A 151 -4.08 14.67 10.66
C SER A 151 -4.78 13.32 10.64
N TYR A 152 -5.81 13.16 9.80
CA TYR A 152 -6.56 11.91 9.71
C TYR A 152 -6.94 11.55 8.28
N THR A 153 -7.16 10.25 8.08
CA THR A 153 -7.95 9.71 6.97
C THR A 153 -8.95 8.70 7.49
N VAL A 154 -10.12 8.62 6.86
CA VAL A 154 -11.14 7.61 7.17
C VAL A 154 -11.17 6.60 6.03
N GLN A 155 -11.11 5.33 6.38
CA GLN A 155 -11.05 4.23 5.42
C GLN A 155 -12.15 3.21 5.69
N GLU A 156 -12.93 2.90 4.66
CA GLU A 156 -13.84 1.75 4.68
C GLU A 156 -13.06 0.44 4.70
N LEU A 157 -13.51 -0.48 5.55
CA LEU A 157 -12.90 -1.79 5.66
C LEU A 157 -13.23 -2.68 4.46
N SER A 158 -14.37 -2.49 3.80
CA SER A 158 -14.72 -3.13 2.51
C SER A 158 -13.69 -2.82 1.41
N ASN A 159 -13.24 -1.57 1.34
CA ASN A 159 -12.21 -1.14 0.40
C ASN A 159 -10.84 -1.72 0.77
N LEU A 160 -10.51 -1.83 2.06
CA LEU A 160 -9.29 -2.51 2.51
C LEU A 160 -9.29 -4.00 2.15
N ARG A 161 -10.42 -4.71 2.35
CA ARG A 161 -10.59 -6.12 1.95
C ARG A 161 -10.33 -6.30 0.45
N SER A 162 -11.02 -5.51 -0.38
CA SER A 162 -10.85 -5.53 -1.84
C SER A 162 -9.41 -5.24 -2.27
N LEU A 163 -8.75 -4.31 -1.57
CA LEU A 163 -7.36 -3.95 -1.85
C LEU A 163 -6.38 -5.06 -1.45
N ILE A 164 -6.62 -5.79 -0.37
CA ILE A 164 -5.82 -6.96 0.02
C ILE A 164 -5.93 -8.04 -1.07
N ASP A 165 -7.15 -8.40 -1.47
CA ASP A 165 -7.40 -9.42 -2.50
C ASP A 165 -6.76 -9.07 -3.85
N HIS A 166 -6.75 -7.77 -4.17
CA HIS A 166 -6.06 -7.25 -5.34
C HIS A 166 -4.54 -7.41 -5.23
N MET A 167 -3.95 -6.97 -4.11
CA MET A 167 -2.50 -6.91 -3.95
C MET A 167 -1.83 -8.28 -3.75
N GLN A 168 -2.51 -9.26 -3.16
CA GLN A 168 -1.99 -10.63 -3.00
C GLN A 168 -1.62 -11.29 -4.34
N LYS A 169 -2.31 -10.92 -5.43
CA LYS A 169 -2.00 -11.43 -6.78
C LYS A 169 -0.61 -10.96 -7.22
N TYR A 170 -0.25 -9.71 -6.93
CA TYR A 170 1.04 -9.12 -7.25
C TYR A 170 2.15 -9.68 -6.37
N GLU A 171 1.87 -9.92 -5.09
CA GLU A 171 2.80 -10.55 -4.14
C GLU A 171 3.35 -11.87 -4.68
N LYS A 172 2.45 -12.79 -5.05
CA LYS A 172 2.83 -14.10 -5.60
C LYS A 172 3.58 -13.96 -6.93
N ARG A 173 3.06 -13.15 -7.86
CA ARG A 173 3.67 -12.96 -9.19
C ARG A 173 5.07 -12.36 -9.08
N LEU A 174 5.26 -11.35 -8.22
CA LEU A 174 6.55 -10.72 -7.97
C LEU A 174 7.57 -11.75 -7.46
N ALA A 175 7.22 -12.54 -6.45
CA ALA A 175 8.13 -13.54 -5.90
C ALA A 175 8.59 -14.57 -6.95
N VAL A 176 7.66 -15.09 -7.75
CA VAL A 176 7.96 -16.03 -8.84
C VAL A 176 8.84 -15.37 -9.91
N THR A 177 8.49 -14.15 -10.32
CA THR A 177 9.20 -13.43 -11.39
C THR A 177 10.61 -13.07 -10.97
N CYS A 178 10.80 -12.58 -9.73
CA CYS A 178 12.13 -12.30 -9.18
C CYS A 178 13.01 -13.55 -9.16
N SER A 179 12.50 -14.69 -8.70
CA SER A 179 13.28 -15.93 -8.68
C SER A 179 13.64 -16.40 -10.09
N ALA A 180 12.68 -16.44 -11.01
CA ALA A 180 12.92 -16.87 -12.40
C ALA A 180 13.93 -15.96 -13.12
N LEU A 181 13.87 -14.65 -12.88
CA LEU A 181 14.82 -13.69 -13.43
C LEU A 181 16.24 -13.91 -12.89
N ILE A 182 16.38 -14.10 -11.57
CA ILE A 182 17.66 -14.40 -10.94
C ILE A 182 18.26 -15.68 -11.57
N ASP A 183 17.47 -16.75 -11.66
CA ASP A 183 17.92 -18.03 -12.23
C ASP A 183 18.35 -17.89 -13.69
N THR A 184 17.59 -17.13 -14.48
CA THR A 184 17.91 -16.86 -15.90
C THR A 184 19.26 -16.16 -16.01
N ILE A 185 19.49 -15.13 -15.19
CA ILE A 185 20.75 -14.37 -15.22
C ILE A 185 21.93 -15.22 -14.76
N VAL A 186 21.76 -16.07 -13.75
CA VAL A 186 22.82 -16.99 -13.30
C VAL A 186 23.23 -17.93 -14.44
N ARG A 187 22.27 -18.56 -15.13
CA ARG A 187 22.55 -19.47 -16.25
C ARG A 187 23.30 -18.79 -17.39
N LEU A 188 22.86 -17.59 -17.78
CA LEU A 188 23.52 -16.81 -18.83
C LEU A 188 24.96 -16.38 -18.49
N ARG A 189 25.40 -16.51 -17.24
CA ARG A 189 26.79 -16.24 -16.83
C ARG A 189 27.67 -17.49 -16.78
N GLU A 190 27.07 -18.67 -16.77
CA GLU A 190 27.76 -19.96 -16.76
C GLU A 190 28.05 -20.48 -18.17
N GLU A 191 27.36 -19.92 -19.19
CA GLU A 191 27.58 -20.15 -20.63
C GLU A 191 28.66 -19.20 -21.20
#